data_AF-A0A7K0FUJ2-F1
#
_entry.id   AF-A0A7K0FUJ2-F1
#
_cell.length_a   1.000
_cell.length_b   1.000
_cell.length_c   1.000
_cell.angle_alpha   90.00
_cell.angle_beta   90.00
_cell.angle_gamma   90.00
#
_symmetry.space_group_name_H-M   'P 1'
#
loop_
_entity.id
_entity.type
_entity.pdbx_description
1 polymer ?
#
loop_
_entity_poly.entity_id
_entity_poly.type
_entity_poly.pdbx_seq_one_letter_code
_entity_poly.pdbx_strand_id
1 'polypeptide(L)'
;MTGKSKKLLSLATVLGLVQTVTAQTGGGTTGINAATSSLTSYVDPVSTLTLAIGAVVGIIGGVRVYIKWNSGDQDINKEIMGWGGSCLFLVLVSVVIKAFFGV
;
A
#
# COMPACT_ATOMS: atom_id res chain seq x y z
N MET A 1 55.03 6.38 39.90
CA MET A 1 53.83 5.75 40.50
C MET A 1 52.72 5.51 39.45
N THR A 2 53.03 4.93 38.28
CA THR A 2 52.26 5.29 37.07
C THR A 2 51.58 4.13 36.33
N GLY A 3 51.71 2.89 36.81
CA GLY A 3 51.15 1.71 36.13
C GLY A 3 49.65 1.46 36.40
N LYS A 4 49.20 1.65 37.65
CA LYS A 4 47.79 1.41 38.04
C LYS A 4 46.84 2.48 37.49
N SER A 5 47.26 3.75 37.46
CA SER A 5 46.43 4.86 36.97
C SER A 5 46.17 4.77 35.46
N LYS A 6 47.16 4.30 34.67
CA LYS A 6 46.99 4.08 33.22
C LYS A 6 46.01 2.93 32.93
N LYS A 7 46.03 1.86 33.73
CA LYS A 7 45.05 0.76 33.64
C LYS A 7 43.64 1.20 34.01
N LEU A 8 43.48 2.07 35.03
CA LEU A 8 42.18 2.64 35.37
C LEU A 8 41.63 3.56 34.26
N LEU A 9 42.50 4.38 33.65
CA LEU A 9 42.12 5.25 32.53
C LEU A 9 41.72 4.47 31.27
N SER A 10 42.44 3.40 30.93
CA SER A 10 42.05 2.51 29.83
C SER A 10 40.78 1.71 30.11
N LEU A 11 40.50 1.37 31.37
CA LEU A 11 39.26 0.68 31.74
C LEU A 11 38.06 1.64 31.69
N ALA A 12 38.26 2.91 32.07
CA ALA A 12 37.22 3.95 32.01
C ALA A 12 36.84 4.33 30.57
N THR A 13 37.80 4.37 29.64
CA THR A 13 37.49 4.61 28.21
C THR A 13 36.76 3.44 27.57
N VAL A 14 37.07 2.20 27.95
CA VAL A 14 36.33 1.01 27.49
C VAL A 14 34.90 0.98 28.05
N LEU A 15 34.71 1.34 29.33
CA LEU A 15 33.37 1.45 29.94
C LEU A 15 32.54 2.62 29.36
N GLY A 16 33.17 3.71 28.92
CA GLY A 16 32.51 4.83 28.25
C GLY A 16 32.04 4.50 26.82
N LEU A 17 32.75 3.64 26.11
CA LEU A 17 32.38 3.16 24.76
C LEU A 17 31.19 2.18 24.76
N VAL A 18 30.88 1.56 25.89
CA VAL A 18 29.72 0.65 26.03
C VAL A 18 28.39 1.41 26.12
N GLN A 19 28.41 2.71 26.45
CA GLN A 19 27.20 3.53 26.57
C GLN A 19 26.62 3.96 25.21
N THR A 20 27.38 3.89 24.12
CA THR A 20 26.89 4.26 22.77
C THR A 20 26.23 3.10 22.02
N VAL A 21 26.20 1.91 22.60
CA VAL A 21 25.36 0.82 22.08
C VAL A 21 23.97 0.99 22.71
N THR A 22 23.26 2.04 22.29
CA THR A 22 21.80 2.03 22.39
C THR A 22 21.35 0.86 21.54
N ALA A 23 21.05 -0.25 22.22
CA ALA A 23 20.47 -1.42 21.61
C ALA A 23 19.28 -0.97 20.76
N GLN A 24 19.42 -1.04 19.44
CA GLN A 24 18.29 -0.93 18.53
C GLN A 24 17.50 -2.24 18.66
N THR A 25 16.80 -2.42 19.78
CA THR A 25 15.85 -3.51 20.03
C THR A 25 14.60 -3.42 19.14
N GLY A 26 14.67 -2.65 18.04
CA GLY A 26 13.57 -2.38 17.13
C GLY A 26 13.80 -2.80 15.68
N GLY A 27 14.90 -3.49 15.33
CA GLY A 27 15.25 -3.77 13.92
C GLY A 27 14.12 -4.40 13.09
N GLY A 28 13.34 -5.30 13.68
CA GLY A 28 12.16 -5.90 13.03
C GLY A 28 11.02 -4.89 12.82
N THR A 29 10.58 -4.20 13.87
CA THR A 29 9.49 -3.21 13.78
C THR A 29 9.88 -1.98 12.97
N THR A 30 11.12 -1.50 13.08
CA THR A 30 11.66 -0.40 12.27
C THR A 30 11.72 -0.79 10.79
N GLY A 31 12.18 -2.01 10.47
CA GLY A 31 12.19 -2.52 9.09
C GLY A 31 10.78 -2.72 8.52
N ILE A 32 9.85 -3.28 9.31
CA ILE A 32 8.45 -3.46 8.93
C ILE A 32 7.75 -2.11 8.73
N ASN A 33 8.00 -1.13 9.59
CA ASN A 33 7.44 0.22 9.46
C ASN A 33 7.99 0.94 8.22
N ALA A 34 9.28 0.79 7.94
CA ALA A 34 9.90 1.32 6.72
C ALA A 34 9.31 0.68 5.46
N ALA A 35 9.16 -0.65 5.44
CA ALA A 35 8.54 -1.37 4.32
C ALA A 35 7.06 -0.98 4.12
N THR A 36 6.31 -0.82 5.20
CA THR A 36 4.90 -0.39 5.17
C THR A 36 4.75 1.04 4.63
N SER A 37 5.64 1.94 5.03
CA SER A 37 5.66 3.32 4.53
C SER A 37 5.93 3.39 3.03
N SER A 38 6.90 2.58 2.55
CA SER A 38 7.18 2.44 1.13
C SER A 38 5.98 1.87 0.36
N LEU A 39 5.32 0.83 0.87
CA LEU A 39 4.12 0.26 0.26
C LEU A 39 2.97 1.28 0.18
N THR A 40 2.75 2.06 1.24
CA THR A 40 1.69 3.08 1.29
C THR A 40 1.91 4.15 0.22
N SER A 41 3.16 4.54 -0.05
CA SER A 41 3.49 5.52 -1.10
C SER A 41 3.09 5.07 -2.52
N TYR A 42 2.93 3.76 -2.74
CA TYR A 42 2.50 3.20 -4.02
C TYR A 42 0.97 3.06 -4.13
N VAL A 43 0.22 3.17 -3.03
CA VAL A 43 -1.24 2.93 -3.03
C VAL A 43 -1.96 3.95 -3.91
N ASP A 44 -1.65 5.25 -3.79
CA ASP A 44 -2.27 6.31 -4.58
C ASP A 44 -2.01 6.20 -6.10
N PRO A 45 -0.77 6.04 -6.57
CA PRO A 45 -0.52 5.92 -8.01
C PRO A 45 -1.11 4.63 -8.59
N VAL A 46 -1.06 3.50 -7.86
CA VAL A 46 -1.66 2.23 -8.30
C VAL A 46 -3.19 2.31 -8.31
N SER A 47 -3.80 2.97 -7.33
CA SER A 47 -5.25 3.22 -7.28
C SER A 47 -5.70 4.06 -8.48
N THR A 48 -4.97 5.13 -8.78
CA THR A 48 -5.24 6.00 -9.94
C THR A 48 -5.12 5.22 -11.26
N LEU A 49 -4.07 4.41 -11.42
CA LEU A 49 -3.90 3.55 -12.59
C LEU A 49 -5.05 2.54 -12.74
N THR A 50 -5.45 1.92 -11.63
CA THR A 50 -6.55 0.94 -11.60
C THR A 50 -7.88 1.59 -12.00
N LEU A 51 -8.15 2.79 -11.50
CA LEU A 51 -9.33 3.57 -11.88
C LEU A 51 -9.31 3.95 -13.37
N ALA A 52 -8.16 4.36 -13.90
CA ALA A 52 -8.02 4.67 -15.32
C ALA A 52 -8.30 3.45 -16.22
N ILE A 53 -7.73 2.28 -15.87
CA ILE A 53 -8.01 1.03 -16.59
C ILE A 53 -9.50 0.64 -16.46
N GLY A 54 -10.05 0.74 -15.25
CA GLY A 54 -11.46 0.47 -14.99
C GLY A 54 -12.40 1.35 -15.81
N ALA A 55 -12.07 2.64 -15.99
CA ALA A 55 -12.83 3.56 -16.83
C ALA A 55 -12.83 3.13 -18.30
N VAL A 56 -11.66 2.76 -18.85
CA VAL A 56 -11.54 2.30 -20.25
C VAL A 56 -12.34 1.01 -20.47
N VAL A 57 -12.17 0.02 -19.60
CA VAL A 57 -12.89 -1.27 -19.71
C VAL A 57 -14.40 -1.08 -19.49
N GLY A 58 -14.80 -0.18 -18.58
CA GLY A 58 -16.19 0.16 -18.33
C GLY A 58 -16.89 0.75 -19.55
N ILE A 59 -16.23 1.65 -20.28
CA ILE A 59 -16.73 2.21 -21.54
C ILE A 59 -16.91 1.11 -22.59
N ILE A 60 -15.90 0.25 -22.78
CA ILE A 60 -15.96 -0.86 -23.74
C ILE A 60 -17.12 -1.82 -23.40
N GLY A 61 -17.30 -2.14 -22.11
CA GLY A 61 -18.42 -2.94 -21.63
C GLY A 61 -19.77 -2.29 -21.92
N GLY A 62 -19.89 -0.99 -21.69
CA GLY A 62 -21.12 -0.23 -21.95
C GLY A 62 -21.49 -0.22 -23.43
N VAL A 63 -20.49 -0.07 -24.32
CA VAL A 63 -20.69 -0.19 -25.78
C VAL A 63 -21.21 -1.59 -26.15
N ARG A 64 -20.68 -2.66 -25.53
CA ARG A 64 -21.18 -4.02 -25.78
C ARG A 64 -22.62 -4.23 -25.32
N VAL A 65 -22.97 -3.72 -24.15
CA VAL A 65 -24.36 -3.74 -23.65
C VAL A 65 -25.28 -2.98 -24.60
N TYR A 66 -24.88 -1.79 -25.06
CA TYR A 66 -25.65 -1.01 -26.02
C TYR A 66 -25.89 -1.78 -27.34
N ILE A 67 -24.85 -2.43 -27.89
CA ILE A 67 -25.00 -3.22 -29.13
C ILE A 67 -26.01 -4.34 -28.94
N LYS A 68 -25.94 -5.07 -27.82
CA LYS A 68 -26.87 -6.17 -27.53
C LYS A 68 -28.29 -5.71 -27.27
N TRP A 69 -28.45 -4.57 -26.62
CA TRP A 69 -29.76 -3.94 -26.45
C TRP A 69 -30.42 -3.67 -27.80
N ASN A 70 -29.69 -3.04 -28.72
CA ASN A 70 -30.22 -2.73 -30.05
C ASN A 70 -30.43 -3.98 -30.92
N SER A 71 -29.77 -5.10 -30.61
CA SER A 71 -29.91 -6.36 -31.32
C SER A 71 -31.09 -7.22 -30.82
N GLY A 72 -31.79 -6.79 -29.76
CA GLY A 72 -32.91 -7.54 -29.20
C GLY A 72 -32.49 -8.82 -28.47
N ASP A 73 -31.28 -8.87 -27.92
CA ASP A 73 -30.76 -10.02 -27.16
C ASP A 73 -31.65 -10.31 -25.95
N GLN A 74 -32.06 -11.58 -25.77
CA GLN A 74 -32.94 -11.99 -24.66
C GLN A 74 -32.27 -11.83 -23.29
N ASP A 75 -30.93 -11.89 -23.24
CA ASP A 75 -30.17 -11.81 -22.00
C ASP A 75 -29.74 -10.37 -21.65
N ILE A 76 -30.23 -9.35 -22.36
CA ILE A 76 -29.78 -7.97 -22.18
C ILE A 76 -29.95 -7.46 -20.74
N ASN A 77 -31.05 -7.80 -20.07
CA ASN A 77 -31.30 -7.41 -18.67
C ASN A 77 -30.22 -7.95 -17.73
N LYS A 78 -29.77 -9.20 -17.96
CA LYS A 78 -28.69 -9.82 -17.18
C LYS A 78 -27.36 -9.11 -17.42
N GLU A 79 -27.09 -8.72 -18.66
CA GLU A 79 -25.85 -8.02 -19.01
C GLU A 79 -25.80 -6.59 -18.49
N ILE A 80 -26.90 -5.84 -18.55
CA ILE A 80 -26.99 -4.51 -17.93
C ILE A 80 -26.77 -4.59 -16.43
N MET A 81 -27.41 -5.56 -15.75
CA MET A 81 -27.23 -5.74 -14.31
C MET A 81 -25.78 -6.13 -13.97
N GLY A 82 -25.17 -7.03 -14.75
CA GLY A 82 -23.77 -7.44 -14.58
C GLY A 82 -22.79 -6.29 -14.80
N TRP A 83 -22.96 -5.54 -15.88
CA TRP A 83 -22.12 -4.37 -16.20
C TRP A 83 -22.33 -3.23 -15.19
N GLY A 84 -23.58 -2.88 -14.87
CA GLY A 84 -23.90 -1.83 -13.91
C GLY A 84 -23.38 -2.15 -12.50
N GLY A 85 -23.53 -3.40 -12.05
CA GLY A 85 -23.01 -3.86 -10.76
C GLY A 85 -21.48 -3.82 -10.70
N SER A 86 -20.80 -4.20 -11.78
CA SER A 86 -19.33 -4.14 -11.84
C SER A 86 -18.79 -2.69 -11.92
N CYS A 87 -19.47 -1.79 -12.61
CA CYS A 87 -19.15 -0.35 -12.57
C CYS A 87 -19.30 0.23 -11.16
N LEU A 88 -20.40 -0.09 -10.46
CA LEU A 88 -20.61 0.36 -9.08
C LEU A 88 -19.54 -0.19 -8.13
N PHE A 89 -19.18 -1.46 -8.29
CA PHE A 89 -18.12 -2.10 -7.51
C PHE A 89 -16.77 -1.38 -7.68
N LEU A 90 -16.37 -1.01 -8.90
CA LEU A 90 -15.12 -0.28 -9.15
C LEU A 90 -15.07 1.07 -8.43
N VAL A 91 -16.18 1.79 -8.39
CA VAL A 91 -16.28 3.06 -7.64
C VAL A 91 -16.15 2.80 -6.15
N LEU A 92 -16.88 1.82 -5.61
CA LEU A 92 -16.84 1.51 -4.17
C LEU A 92 -15.46 1.01 -3.71
N VAL A 93 -14.78 0.19 -4.52
CA VAL A 93 -13.42 -0.28 -4.24
C VAL A 93 -12.45 0.86 -4.00
N SER A 94 -12.56 1.94 -4.78
CA SER A 94 -11.67 3.10 -4.60
C SER A 94 -11.87 3.81 -3.26
N VAL A 95 -13.10 3.85 -2.75
CA VAL A 95 -13.41 4.39 -1.42
C VAL A 95 -12.91 3.45 -0.32
N VAL A 96 -13.12 2.15 -0.49
CA VAL A 96 -12.72 1.12 0.48
C VAL A 96 -11.20 1.06 0.64
N ILE A 97 -10.43 1.06 -0.46
CA ILE A 97 -8.96 1.07 -0.42
C ILE A 97 -8.47 2.31 0.32
N LYS A 98 -8.96 3.50 -0.05
CA LYS A 98 -8.64 4.76 0.63
C LYS A 98 -8.91 4.71 2.15
N ALA A 99 -10.08 4.20 2.53
CA ALA A 99 -10.47 4.03 3.93
C ALA A 99 -9.58 3.06 4.71
N PHE A 100 -9.13 1.95 4.10
CA PHE A 100 -8.23 0.99 4.77
C PHE A 100 -6.82 1.54 4.99
N PHE A 101 -6.31 2.36 4.07
CA PHE A 101 -4.96 2.93 4.16
C PHE A 101 -4.91 4.32 4.81
N GLY A 102 -6.06 4.87 5.22
CA GLY A 102 -6.15 6.15 5.90
C GLY A 102 -5.83 7.36 5.01
N VAL A 103 -6.09 7.25 3.71
CA VAL A 103 -5.86 8.29 2.68
C VAL A 103 -7.18 8.81 2.12
#